data_AF-A0A2G7FK42-F1
#
_entry.id   AF-A0A2G7FK42-F1
#
_cell.length_a   1.000
_cell.length_b   1.000
_cell.length_c   1.000
_cell.angle_alpha   90.00
_cell.angle_beta   90.00
_cell.angle_gamma   90.00
#
_symmetry.space_group_name_H-M   'P 1'
#
loop_
_entity.id
_entity.type
_entity.pdbx_description
1 polymer ?
#
loop_
_entity_poly.entity_id
_entity_poly.type
_entity_poly.pdbx_seq_one_letter_code
_entity_poly.pdbx_strand_id
1 'polypeptide(L)'
;MAMTKLEGKDFETISKYASSLREPSEAIGLIKVPDGLLKVECYSLGQNEDGTEAPDSDDLDLRLERVSEACEMVKRDCGDVEGPFREFYEELEDKKDD
;
A
#
# COMPACT_ATOMS: atom_id res chain seq x y z
N MET A 1 18.18 -10.11 -3.16
CA MET A 1 16.71 -10.13 -3.30
C MET A 1 16.40 -9.69 -4.72
N ALA A 2 15.73 -10.54 -5.50
CA ALA A 2 15.41 -10.21 -6.89
C ALA A 2 14.20 -9.26 -6.90
N MET A 3 14.44 -7.96 -7.07
CA MET A 3 13.39 -7.05 -7.55
C MET A 3 13.12 -7.45 -9.01
N THR A 4 12.09 -8.24 -9.22
CA THR A 4 11.54 -8.54 -10.54
C THR A 4 11.18 -7.22 -11.21
N LYS A 5 11.78 -6.97 -12.36
CA LYS A 5 11.56 -5.77 -13.18
C LYS A 5 10.08 -5.70 -13.55
N LEU A 6 9.36 -4.78 -12.91
CA LEU A 6 7.95 -4.50 -13.16
C LEU A 6 7.82 -3.90 -14.58
N GLU A 7 7.09 -4.57 -15.47
CA GLU A 7 6.81 -4.10 -16.83
C GLU A 7 5.55 -3.23 -16.86
N GLY A 8 5.29 -2.48 -17.93
CA GLY A 8 4.13 -1.57 -18.03
C GLY A 8 2.76 -2.24 -17.81
N LYS A 9 2.64 -3.55 -18.09
CA LYS A 9 1.45 -4.37 -17.77
C LYS A 9 1.24 -4.59 -16.27
N ASP A 10 2.30 -4.44 -15.49
CA ASP A 10 2.26 -4.64 -14.05
C ASP A 10 1.69 -3.42 -13.35
N PHE A 11 1.82 -2.21 -13.89
CA PHE A 11 1.31 -0.99 -13.25
C PHE A 11 -0.22 -0.93 -13.15
N GLU A 12 -0.95 -1.29 -14.22
CA GLU A 12 -2.42 -1.35 -14.15
C GLU A 12 -2.86 -2.41 -13.13
N THR A 13 -2.14 -3.52 -13.08
CA THR A 13 -2.38 -4.60 -12.11
C THR A 13 -2.11 -4.13 -10.68
N ILE A 14 -0.99 -3.44 -10.44
CA ILE A 14 -0.63 -2.86 -9.14
C ILE A 14 -1.69 -1.85 -8.69
N SER A 15 -2.11 -0.95 -9.58
CA SER A 15 -3.15 0.04 -9.28
C SER A 15 -4.45 -0.63 -8.84
N LYS A 16 -4.91 -1.67 -9.56
CA LYS A 16 -6.11 -2.44 -9.18
C LYS A 16 -5.95 -3.14 -7.83
N TYR A 17 -4.79 -3.75 -7.58
CA TYR A 17 -4.53 -4.38 -6.28
C TYR A 17 -4.55 -3.36 -5.14
N ALA A 18 -3.88 -2.22 -5.30
CA ALA A 18 -3.83 -1.18 -4.30
C ALA A 18 -5.23 -0.63 -3.98
N SER A 19 -6.02 -0.34 -5.01
CA SER A 19 -7.42 0.10 -4.88
C SER A 19 -8.28 -0.93 -4.12
N SER A 20 -8.15 -2.22 -4.46
CA SER A 20 -8.91 -3.31 -3.82
C SER A 20 -8.58 -3.53 -2.34
N LEU A 21 -7.35 -3.18 -1.92
CA LEU A 21 -6.90 -3.32 -0.53
C LEU A 21 -7.21 -2.06 0.31
N ARG A 22 -7.49 -0.92 -0.34
CA ARG A 22 -7.73 0.35 0.34
C ARG A 22 -9.03 0.33 1.13
N GLU A 23 -10.15 -0.06 0.51
CA GLU A 23 -11.46 -0.07 1.19
C GLU A 23 -11.47 -1.00 2.43
N PRO A 24 -10.96 -2.24 2.36
CA PRO A 24 -10.89 -3.09 3.55
C PRO A 24 -10.01 -2.51 4.65
N SER A 25 -8.85 -1.93 4.32
CA SER A 25 -7.92 -1.38 5.32
C SER A 25 -8.48 -0.13 6.01
N GLU A 26 -9.25 0.69 5.29
CA GLU A 26 -10.00 1.81 5.87
C GLU A 26 -11.11 1.32 6.80
N ALA A 27 -11.85 0.29 6.41
CA ALA A 27 -12.94 -0.28 7.20
C ALA A 27 -12.50 -0.83 8.57
N ILE A 28 -11.27 -1.36 8.66
CA ILE A 28 -10.69 -1.83 9.93
C ILE A 28 -9.83 -0.77 10.64
N GLY A 29 -9.85 0.48 10.16
CA GLY A 29 -9.23 1.62 10.83
C GLY A 29 -7.70 1.69 10.73
N LEU A 30 -7.08 1.06 9.73
CA LEU A 30 -5.63 1.09 9.53
C LEU A 30 -5.15 2.39 8.87
N ILE A 31 -5.50 3.56 9.41
CA ILE A 31 -5.46 4.89 8.77
C ILE A 31 -4.24 5.15 7.84
N LYS A 32 -3.02 4.71 8.20
CA LYS A 32 -1.82 4.91 7.37
C LYS A 32 -1.72 4.00 6.13
N VAL A 33 -2.28 2.80 6.20
CA VAL A 33 -2.23 1.80 5.14
C VAL A 33 -3.03 2.25 3.89
N PRO A 34 -4.28 2.76 4.02
CA PRO A 34 -5.01 3.36 2.90
C PRO A 34 -4.26 4.50 2.22
N ASP A 35 -3.59 5.37 2.98
CA ASP A 35 -2.80 6.48 2.44
C ASP A 35 -1.66 5.97 1.57
N GLY A 36 -0.92 4.96 2.05
CA GLY A 36 0.13 4.33 1.25
C GLY A 36 -0.39 3.61 0.00
N LEU A 37 -1.54 2.93 0.10
CA LEU A 37 -2.19 2.28 -1.04
C LEU A 37 -2.67 3.29 -2.08
N LEU A 38 -3.17 4.46 -1.67
CA LEU A 38 -3.52 5.55 -2.59
C LEU A 38 -2.29 6.03 -3.39
N LYS A 39 -1.13 6.17 -2.74
CA LYS A 39 0.12 6.54 -3.43
C LYS A 39 0.54 5.49 -4.45
N VAL A 40 0.47 4.21 -4.08
CA VAL A 40 0.76 3.10 -5.00
C VAL A 40 -0.17 3.14 -6.21
N GLU A 41 -1.47 3.39 -5.99
CA GLU A 41 -2.47 3.53 -7.05
C GLU A 41 -2.13 4.68 -8.01
N CYS A 42 -1.95 5.89 -7.48
CA CYS A 42 -1.66 7.10 -8.26
C CYS A 42 -0.32 6.99 -9.03
N TYR A 43 0.77 6.61 -8.36
CA TYR A 43 2.09 6.52 -9.01
C TYR A 43 2.12 5.45 -10.10
N SER A 44 1.37 4.35 -9.92
CA SER A 44 1.22 3.32 -10.94
C SER A 44 0.50 3.84 -12.17
N LEU A 45 -0.38 4.83 -12.04
CA LEU A 45 -1.05 5.50 -13.16
C LEU A 45 -0.24 6.68 -13.74
N GLY A 46 0.96 6.95 -13.22
CA GLY A 46 1.75 8.11 -13.62
C GLY A 46 1.19 9.43 -13.08
N GLN A 47 0.46 9.37 -11.97
CA GLN A 47 -0.20 10.52 -11.34
C GLN A 47 0.48 10.89 -10.02
N ASN A 48 0.31 12.14 -9.59
CA ASN A 48 0.61 12.58 -8.23
C ASN A 48 -0.50 12.11 -7.26
N GLU A 49 -0.29 12.32 -5.96
CA GLU A 49 -1.23 11.91 -4.90
C GLU A 49 -2.62 12.58 -5.01
N ASP A 50 -2.69 13.74 -5.66
CA ASP A 50 -3.93 14.48 -5.92
C ASP A 50 -4.65 14.02 -7.22
N GLY A 51 -4.11 13.01 -7.91
CA GLY A 51 -4.63 12.47 -9.16
C GLY A 51 -4.25 13.28 -10.41
N THR A 52 -3.47 14.35 -10.27
CA THR A 52 -2.94 15.09 -11.43
C THR A 52 -1.83 14.30 -12.12
N GLU A 53 -1.63 14.50 -13.42
CA GLU A 53 -0.53 13.84 -14.14
C GLU A 53 0.83 14.31 -13.60
N ALA A 54 1.70 13.34 -13.29
CA ALA A 54 3.04 13.64 -12.81
C ALA A 54 3.90 14.17 -13.98
N PRO A 55 4.80 15.15 -13.73
CA PRO A 55 5.67 15.69 -14.78
C PRO A 55 6.61 14.65 -15.42
N ASP A 56 6.80 13.53 -14.73
CA ASP A 56 7.57 12.35 -15.12
C ASP A 56 6.69 11.12 -15.42
N SER A 57 5.42 11.33 -15.82
CA SER A 57 4.47 10.26 -16.16
C SER A 57 4.98 9.31 -17.26
N ASP A 58 5.82 9.83 -18.16
CA ASP A 58 6.43 9.08 -19.26
C ASP A 58 7.76 8.40 -18.88
N ASP A 59 8.37 8.75 -17.74
CA ASP A 59 9.62 8.15 -17.27
C ASP A 59 9.33 6.88 -16.46
N LEU A 60 9.55 5.74 -17.11
CA LEU A 60 9.28 4.44 -16.53
C LEU A 60 10.11 4.16 -15.27
N ASP A 61 11.38 4.59 -15.25
CA ASP A 61 12.29 4.28 -14.16
C ASP A 61 11.93 5.09 -12.90
N LEU A 62 11.59 6.38 -13.07
CA LEU A 62 11.12 7.23 -11.97
C LEU A 62 9.77 6.76 -11.42
N ARG A 63 8.85 6.31 -12.27
CA ARG A 63 7.58 5.72 -11.83
C ARG A 63 7.79 4.43 -11.06
N LEU A 64 8.69 3.57 -11.51
CA LEU A 64 9.06 2.34 -10.81
C LEU A 64 9.64 2.62 -9.43
N GLU A 65 10.52 3.63 -9.33
CA GLU A 65 11.12 4.06 -8.07
C GLU A 65 10.03 4.52 -7.09
N ARG A 66 9.15 5.43 -7.51
CA ARG A 66 8.05 5.93 -6.67
C ARG A 66 7.08 4.85 -6.21
N VAL A 67 6.69 3.95 -7.11
CA VAL A 67 5.81 2.82 -6.76
C VAL A 67 6.51 1.89 -5.77
N SER A 68 7.81 1.64 -5.94
CA SER A 68 8.60 0.81 -5.02
C SER A 68 8.71 1.43 -3.64
N GLU A 69 8.99 2.73 -3.55
CA GLU A 69 9.03 3.48 -2.28
C GLU A 69 7.68 3.47 -1.57
N ALA A 70 6.59 3.68 -2.31
CA ALA A 70 5.24 3.62 -1.76
C ALA A 70 4.90 2.19 -1.26
N CYS A 71 5.32 1.14 -1.98
CA CYS A 71 5.16 -0.25 -1.53
C CYS A 71 5.95 -0.54 -0.25
N GLU A 72 7.17 -0.03 -0.12
CA GLU A 72 7.98 -0.14 1.10
C GLU A 72 7.30 0.56 2.29
N MET A 73 6.69 1.72 2.05
CA MET A 73 5.92 2.45 3.06
C MET A 73 4.71 1.63 3.52
N VAL A 74 3.90 1.10 2.60
CA VAL A 74 2.76 0.23 2.92
C VAL A 74 3.19 -0.98 3.75
N LYS A 75 4.30 -1.63 3.39
CA LYS A 75 4.83 -2.77 4.18
C LYS A 75 5.19 -2.38 5.59
N ARG A 76 5.84 -1.22 5.78
CA ARG A 76 6.18 -0.70 7.10
C ARG A 76 4.92 -0.41 7.92
N ASP A 77 3.96 0.29 7.33
CA ASP A 77 2.71 0.65 8.02
C ASP A 77 1.89 -0.58 8.40
N CYS A 78 1.87 -1.62 7.56
CA CYS A 78 1.30 -2.92 7.91
C CYS A 78 2.06 -3.61 9.06
N GLY A 79 3.39 -3.56 9.06
CA GLY A 79 4.20 -4.13 10.14
C GLY A 79 4.01 -3.44 11.49
N ASP A 80 3.82 -2.12 11.47
CA ASP A 80 3.57 -1.31 12.67
C ASP A 80 2.25 -1.67 13.37
N VAL A 81 1.25 -2.17 12.61
CA VAL A 81 -0.07 -2.53 13.15
C VAL A 81 -0.19 -4.01 13.50
N GLU A 82 0.63 -4.88 12.92
CA GLU A 82 0.53 -6.33 13.15
C GLU A 82 0.75 -6.71 14.63
N GLY A 83 1.75 -6.11 15.28
CA GLY A 83 2.05 -6.34 16.70
C GLY A 83 0.89 -5.95 17.62
N PRO A 84 0.44 -4.68 17.60
CA PRO A 84 -0.69 -4.23 18.41
C PRO A 84 -1.99 -5.00 18.15
N PHE A 85 -2.27 -5.37 16.90
CA PHE A 85 -3.44 -6.19 16.57
C PHE A 85 -3.33 -7.58 17.21
N ARG A 86 -2.16 -8.22 17.11
CA ARG A 86 -1.93 -9.54 17.70
C ARG A 86 -2.12 -9.51 19.22
N GLU A 87 -1.48 -8.57 19.90
CA GLU A 87 -1.62 -8.39 21.36
C GLU A 87 -3.08 -8.19 21.78
N PHE A 88 -3.82 -7.33 21.04
CA PHE A 88 -5.22 -7.07 21.32
C PHE A 88 -6.10 -8.33 21.19
N TYR A 89 -5.89 -9.14 20.15
CA TYR A 89 -6.67 -10.36 19.95
C TYR A 89 -6.28 -11.48 20.93
N GLU A 90 -5.00 -11.61 21.28
CA GLU A 90 -4.55 -12.55 22.33
C GLU A 90 -5.18 -12.19 23.69
N GLU A 91 -5.20 -10.91 24.08
CA GLU A 91 -5.83 -10.46 25.32
C GLU A 91 -7.35 -10.68 25.33
N LEU A 92 -8.01 -10.57 24.17
CA LEU A 92 -9.45 -10.85 24.04
C LEU A 92 -9.80 -12.33 24.19
N GLU A 93 -8.90 -13.24 23.78
CA GLU A 93 -9.10 -14.68 23.94
C GLU A 93 -8.93 -15.09 25.41
N ASP A 94 -7.90 -14.58 26.08
CA ASP A 94 -7.64 -14.86 27.51
C ASP A 94 -8.78 -14.38 28.43
N LYS A 95 -9.51 -13.33 28.03
CA LYS A 95 -10.65 -12.77 28.78
C LYS A 95 -11.97 -13.53 28.62
N LYS A 96 -12.04 -14.57 27.77
CA LYS A 96 -13.27 -15.36 27.59
C LYS A 96 -13.41 -16.54 28.55
N ASP A 97 -12.39 -16.80 29.36
CA ASP A 97 -12.35 -17.93 30.29
C ASP A 97 -12.61 -17.56 31.78
N ASP A 98 -13.00 -16.31 32.08
CA ASP A 98 -13.48 -15.82 33.40
C ASP A 98 -14.99 -15.51 33.41
#